data_AF-A0A935KWE5-F1
#
_entry.id   AF-A0A935KWE5-F1
#
_cell.length_a   1.000
_cell.length_b   1.000
_cell.length_c   1.000
_cell.angle_alpha   90.00
_cell.angle_beta   90.00
_cell.angle_gamma   90.00
#
_symmetry.space_group_name_H-M   'P 1'
#
loop_
_entity.id
_entity.type
_entity.pdbx_description
1 polymer ?
#
loop_
_entity_poly.entity_id
_entity_poly.type
_entity_poly.pdbx_seq_one_letter_code
_entity_poly.pdbx_strand_id
1 'polypeptide(L)'
;MNVYGQNKWEAIKQINEKIKKWDSYLMRFDSQRSSYIVRSEKNALSSETFFDDILTYKPLDQDFPSHQIYPETEAQRYLQVATFNDPNSEVDKFFMVVNRRCSPFNSNDPGLISGIRYVTVKLDSNHSDFSGFNNWSLYDLENDSLTATFDKRDNSTINLGWLLPGEGRLYKLAPVIQEGGTLIADEDCGGFEFECRGEVNNNGYDITIVPNTTILFAKTSARIVMNGGSFHSGSSSESYPIYLKAKSGSTWRGLNLGNCEEVELHQTHFNGVSPYPVDSTYAVEFTDCSSINISNCNFSDSSTGKTGSF
;
A
#
# COMPACT_ATOMS: atom_id res chain seq x y z
N MET A 1 -23.59 16.87 29.09
CA MET A 1 -22.18 16.46 29.24
C MET A 1 -22.11 15.30 30.23
N ASN A 2 -21.10 14.43 30.16
CA ASN A 2 -20.83 13.43 31.20
C ASN A 2 -20.05 14.06 32.38
N VAL A 3 -19.70 13.24 33.39
CA VAL A 3 -18.87 13.66 34.54
C VAL A 3 -17.48 14.17 34.15
N TYR A 4 -17.07 13.93 32.91
CA TYR A 4 -15.80 14.38 32.31
C TYR A 4 -15.98 15.54 31.32
N GLY A 5 -17.15 16.20 31.29
CA GLY A 5 -17.41 17.35 30.40
C GLY A 5 -17.62 17.00 28.91
N GLN A 6 -17.67 15.73 28.54
CA GLN A 6 -17.76 15.29 27.14
C GLN A 6 -19.20 15.28 26.62
N ASN A 7 -19.39 15.69 25.37
CA ASN A 7 -20.68 15.63 24.66
C ASN A 7 -20.87 14.26 23.99
N LYS A 8 -21.49 13.32 24.72
CA LYS A 8 -21.75 11.95 24.23
C LYS A 8 -22.59 11.89 22.96
N TRP A 9 -23.57 12.79 22.81
CA TRP A 9 -24.43 12.79 21.64
C TRP A 9 -23.64 13.12 20.37
N GLU A 10 -22.75 14.10 20.48
CA GLU A 10 -21.87 14.46 19.37
C GLU A 10 -20.88 13.32 19.04
N ALA A 11 -20.32 12.67 20.06
CA ALA A 11 -19.46 11.50 19.85
C ALA A 11 -20.19 10.34 19.13
N ILE A 12 -21.46 10.09 19.46
CA ILE A 12 -22.27 9.07 18.76
C ILE A 12 -22.50 9.46 17.30
N LYS A 13 -22.78 10.74 17.01
CA LYS A 13 -22.91 11.20 15.61
C LYS A 13 -21.61 10.99 14.84
N GLN A 14 -20.47 11.35 15.42
CA GLN A 14 -19.16 11.18 14.80
C GLN A 14 -18.88 9.70 14.49
N ILE A 15 -19.18 8.78 15.42
CA ILE A 15 -19.06 7.34 15.16
C ILE A 15 -19.96 6.90 14.01
N ASN A 16 -21.22 7.37 13.97
CA ASN A 16 -22.15 7.04 12.91
C ASN A 16 -21.67 7.56 11.54
N GLU A 17 -21.10 8.76 11.50
CA GLU A 17 -20.49 9.32 10.29
C GLU A 17 -19.28 8.49 9.84
N LYS A 18 -18.41 8.07 10.76
CA LYS A 18 -17.28 7.18 10.45
C LYS A 18 -17.75 5.84 9.86
N ILE A 19 -18.73 5.19 10.49
CA ILE A 19 -19.28 3.92 10.01
C ILE A 19 -19.86 4.09 8.59
N LYS A 20 -20.57 5.18 8.32
CA LYS A 20 -21.09 5.47 6.97
C LYS A 20 -19.99 5.65 5.93
N LYS A 21 -18.86 6.26 6.29
CA LYS A 21 -17.70 6.38 5.39
C LYS A 21 -17.08 5.00 5.10
N TRP A 22 -17.08 4.11 6.09
CA TRP A 22 -16.54 2.75 5.94
C TRP A 22 -17.52 1.75 5.32
N ASP A 23 -18.79 2.13 5.10
CA ASP A 23 -19.87 1.20 4.73
C ASP A 23 -19.53 0.35 3.51
N SER A 24 -19.04 0.97 2.42
CA SER A 24 -18.65 0.25 1.20
C SER A 24 -17.54 -0.78 1.42
N TYR A 25 -16.66 -0.54 2.39
CA TYR A 25 -15.57 -1.45 2.76
C TYR A 25 -16.09 -2.57 3.68
N LEU A 26 -16.83 -2.24 4.73
CA LEU A 26 -17.31 -3.21 5.72
C LEU A 26 -18.31 -4.21 5.12
N MET A 27 -19.09 -3.76 4.14
CA MET A 27 -20.09 -4.58 3.45
C MET A 27 -19.50 -5.50 2.38
N ARG A 28 -18.30 -5.19 1.84
CA ARG A 28 -17.63 -6.05 0.86
C ARG A 28 -16.78 -7.15 1.49
N PHE A 29 -16.27 -6.95 2.70
CA PHE A 29 -15.37 -7.91 3.33
C PHE A 29 -16.06 -9.25 3.56
N ASP A 30 -15.32 -10.33 3.30
CA ASP A 30 -15.83 -11.69 3.43
C ASP A 30 -16.24 -12.04 4.88
N SER A 31 -16.78 -13.25 5.05
CA SER A 31 -17.13 -13.78 6.36
C SER A 31 -15.93 -14.34 7.14
N GLN A 32 -14.76 -14.47 6.52
CA GLN A 32 -13.53 -14.94 7.16
C GLN A 32 -12.84 -13.78 7.87
N ARG A 33 -13.43 -13.39 9.00
CA ARG A 33 -12.94 -12.30 9.84
C ARG A 33 -12.33 -12.90 11.10
N SER A 34 -11.05 -12.60 11.31
CA SER A 34 -10.38 -12.94 12.56
C SER A 34 -10.12 -11.68 13.36
N SER A 35 -10.31 -11.76 14.68
CA SER A 35 -10.01 -10.65 15.58
C SER A 35 -9.25 -11.13 16.81
N TYR A 36 -8.25 -10.38 17.20
CA TYR A 36 -7.30 -10.74 18.23
C TYR A 36 -7.12 -9.61 19.23
N ILE A 37 -7.09 -9.95 20.50
CA ILE A 37 -6.74 -9.08 21.61
C ILE A 37 -5.22 -9.14 21.77
N VAL A 38 -4.53 -8.07 21.38
CA VAL A 38 -3.05 -8.04 21.25
C VAL A 38 -2.34 -8.55 22.52
N ARG A 39 -2.80 -8.19 23.71
CA ARG A 39 -2.18 -8.62 24.98
C ARG A 39 -2.29 -10.11 25.34
N SER A 40 -3.22 -10.86 24.74
CA SER A 40 -3.54 -12.23 25.15
C SER A 40 -3.55 -13.22 23.99
N GLU A 41 -3.67 -12.72 22.77
CA GLU A 41 -3.78 -13.50 21.55
C GLU A 41 -2.67 -13.13 20.57
N LYS A 42 -1.56 -12.52 21.06
CA LYS A 42 -0.41 -12.10 20.24
C LYS A 42 0.09 -13.24 19.36
N ASN A 43 0.33 -14.41 19.93
CA ASN A 43 0.87 -15.54 19.17
C ASN A 43 -0.07 -15.98 18.05
N ALA A 44 -1.39 -15.97 18.28
CA ALA A 44 -2.37 -16.31 17.25
C ALA A 44 -2.42 -15.23 16.16
N LEU A 45 -2.41 -13.95 16.55
CA LEU A 45 -2.29 -12.83 15.62
C LEU A 45 -1.07 -13.00 14.72
N SER A 46 0.11 -13.28 15.30
CA SER A 46 1.35 -13.41 14.53
C SER A 46 1.42 -14.67 13.67
N SER A 47 0.75 -15.75 14.04
CA SER A 47 0.76 -17.00 13.25
C SER A 47 -0.30 -17.07 12.16
N GLU A 48 -1.36 -16.27 12.27
CA GLU A 48 -2.53 -16.34 11.38
C GLU A 48 -2.69 -15.09 10.50
N THR A 49 -1.85 -14.08 10.69
CA THR A 49 -1.92 -12.82 9.95
C THR A 49 -0.54 -12.29 9.58
N PHE A 50 -0.52 -11.27 8.73
CA PHE A 50 0.68 -10.56 8.28
C PHE A 50 1.35 -9.66 9.35
N PHE A 51 0.92 -9.69 10.62
CA PHE A 51 1.52 -8.91 11.70
C PHE A 51 2.59 -9.69 12.45
N ASP A 52 3.79 -9.14 12.61
CA ASP A 52 4.79 -9.67 13.54
C ASP A 52 4.51 -9.18 14.98
N ASP A 53 4.30 -7.86 15.14
CA ASP A 53 3.92 -7.28 16.44
C ASP A 53 3.15 -5.96 16.27
N ILE A 54 2.45 -5.57 17.33
CA ILE A 54 1.78 -4.27 17.43
C ILE A 54 2.19 -3.65 18.76
N LEU A 55 2.81 -2.48 18.67
CA LEU A 55 3.41 -1.78 19.80
C LEU A 55 2.54 -0.59 20.20
N THR A 56 2.45 -0.35 21.51
CA THR A 56 1.79 0.86 22.02
C THR A 56 2.73 1.65 22.90
N TYR A 57 2.66 2.97 22.80
CA TYR A 57 3.46 3.88 23.60
C TYR A 57 2.54 4.84 24.36
N LYS A 58 2.90 5.10 25.61
CA LYS A 58 2.22 6.12 26.41
C LYS A 58 2.65 7.51 25.98
N PRO A 59 1.78 8.52 26.10
CA PRO A 59 2.22 9.90 26.05
C PRO A 59 3.26 10.16 27.14
N LEU A 60 4.21 11.05 26.86
CA LEU A 60 4.98 11.67 27.92
C LEU A 60 4.00 12.49 28.76
N ASP A 61 4.10 12.41 30.09
CA ASP A 61 3.03 12.71 31.06
C ASP A 61 2.32 14.07 30.90
N GLN A 62 2.83 15.00 30.06
CA GLN A 62 2.18 16.27 29.68
C GLN A 62 2.42 16.74 28.23
N ASP A 63 3.25 16.05 27.44
CA ASP A 63 3.73 16.57 26.15
C ASP A 63 3.05 15.84 24.98
N PHE A 64 1.77 16.06 24.73
CA PHE A 64 1.15 15.61 23.48
C PHE A 64 1.62 16.49 22.31
N PRO A 65 2.06 15.94 21.15
CA PRO A 65 1.93 14.56 20.68
C PRO A 65 3.17 13.67 20.88
N SER A 66 4.02 13.94 21.86
CA SER A 66 5.20 13.13 22.19
C SER A 66 4.84 11.88 22.98
N HIS A 67 5.56 10.79 22.72
CA HIS A 67 5.39 9.51 23.40
C HIS A 67 6.70 8.99 23.98
N GLN A 68 6.58 8.02 24.87
CA GLN A 68 7.73 7.25 25.35
C GLN A 68 8.49 6.60 24.19
N ILE A 69 9.79 6.43 24.36
CA ILE A 69 10.66 5.80 23.35
C ILE A 69 10.55 4.28 23.41
N TYR A 70 10.25 3.73 24.59
CA TYR A 70 10.08 2.29 24.79
C TYR A 70 8.61 1.89 24.71
N PRO A 71 8.28 0.81 24.00
CA PRO A 71 6.92 0.32 23.91
C PRO A 71 6.45 -0.23 25.26
N GLU A 72 5.15 -0.18 25.50
CA GLU A 72 4.49 -0.86 26.61
C GLU A 72 4.73 -2.38 26.53
N THR A 73 4.83 -3.01 27.70
CA THR A 73 4.89 -4.48 27.82
C THR A 73 3.63 -5.12 27.23
N GLU A 74 3.71 -6.36 26.79
CA GLU A 74 2.56 -7.06 26.16
C GLU A 74 1.29 -7.02 27.03
N ALA A 75 1.43 -7.26 28.35
CA ALA A 75 0.33 -7.21 29.30
C ALA A 75 -0.37 -5.83 29.38
N GLN A 76 0.32 -4.77 28.97
CA GLN A 76 -0.17 -3.40 28.95
C GLN A 76 -0.77 -3.00 27.60
N ARG A 77 -0.74 -3.84 26.55
CA ARG A 77 -1.22 -3.53 25.20
C ARG A 77 -2.71 -3.83 25.03
N TYR A 78 -3.55 -2.94 25.57
CA TYR A 78 -5.02 -3.04 25.44
C TYR A 78 -5.52 -2.60 24.06
N LEU A 79 -5.10 -3.29 23.01
CA LEU A 79 -5.59 -3.15 21.65
C LEU A 79 -6.36 -4.39 21.22
N GLN A 80 -7.25 -4.22 20.26
CA GLN A 80 -7.79 -5.32 19.47
C GLN A 80 -7.58 -5.02 17.99
N VAL A 81 -7.22 -6.05 17.25
CA VAL A 81 -7.00 -5.97 15.81
C VAL A 81 -7.89 -6.99 15.11
N ALA A 82 -8.48 -6.59 14.00
CA ALA A 82 -9.18 -7.48 13.11
C ALA A 82 -8.60 -7.35 11.71
N THR A 83 -8.41 -8.47 11.01
CA THR A 83 -8.01 -8.51 9.61
C THR A 83 -9.21 -8.89 8.74
N PHE A 84 -9.22 -8.41 7.50
CA PHE A 84 -10.30 -8.64 6.56
C PHE A 84 -9.76 -8.89 5.16
N ASN A 85 -10.43 -9.78 4.44
CA ASN A 85 -10.18 -10.01 3.02
C ASN A 85 -11.24 -9.28 2.18
N ASP A 86 -10.82 -8.69 1.07
CA ASP A 86 -11.74 -8.27 0.01
C ASP A 86 -11.86 -9.42 -0.99
N PRO A 87 -13.04 -10.03 -1.19
CA PRO A 87 -13.21 -11.11 -2.15
C PRO A 87 -12.91 -10.69 -3.60
N ASN A 88 -12.80 -9.38 -3.87
CA ASN A 88 -12.48 -8.84 -5.19
C ASN A 88 -11.00 -8.43 -5.33
N SER A 89 -10.18 -8.58 -4.28
CA SER A 89 -8.76 -8.23 -4.30
C SER A 89 -7.96 -9.19 -3.42
N GLU A 90 -7.21 -10.08 -4.05
CA GLU A 90 -6.29 -11.00 -3.34
C GLU A 90 -5.00 -10.31 -2.89
N VAL A 91 -4.72 -9.09 -3.39
CA VAL A 91 -3.47 -8.38 -3.12
C VAL A 91 -3.64 -7.33 -2.02
N ASP A 92 -4.72 -6.55 -2.03
CA ASP A 92 -4.98 -5.58 -0.96
C ASP A 92 -5.20 -6.31 0.38
N LYS A 93 -4.73 -5.71 1.47
CA LYS A 93 -4.95 -6.23 2.83
C LYS A 93 -5.63 -5.18 3.68
N PHE A 94 -6.60 -5.60 4.49
CA PHE A 94 -7.39 -4.69 5.32
C PHE A 94 -7.28 -5.09 6.77
N PHE A 95 -7.18 -4.09 7.64
CA PHE A 95 -7.22 -4.34 9.07
C PHE A 95 -7.79 -3.15 9.83
N MET A 96 -8.37 -3.42 10.99
CA MET A 96 -8.87 -2.42 11.92
C MET A 96 -8.15 -2.55 13.25
N VAL A 97 -7.65 -1.45 13.78
CA VAL A 97 -7.07 -1.38 15.13
C VAL A 97 -7.98 -0.58 16.03
N VAL A 98 -8.31 -1.14 17.19
CA VAL A 98 -9.17 -0.51 18.20
C VAL A 98 -8.42 -0.36 19.51
N ASN A 99 -8.33 0.87 20.01
CA ASN A 99 -7.85 1.12 21.36
C ASN A 99 -8.94 0.77 22.38
N ARG A 100 -8.80 -0.38 23.04
CA ARG A 100 -9.80 -0.90 23.99
C ARG A 100 -9.77 -0.21 25.35
N ARG A 101 -8.89 0.76 25.56
CA ARG A 101 -8.90 1.57 26.78
C ARG A 101 -10.12 2.48 26.77
N CYS A 102 -10.78 2.62 27.90
CA CYS A 102 -11.97 3.45 28.08
C CYS A 102 -11.73 4.62 29.05
N SER A 103 -10.51 4.73 29.58
CA SER A 103 -10.13 5.85 30.43
C SER A 103 -10.18 7.14 29.61
N PRO A 104 -10.77 8.23 30.11
CA PRO A 104 -10.95 9.46 29.36
C PRO A 104 -9.62 10.12 29.02
N PHE A 105 -9.57 10.80 27.87
CA PHE A 105 -8.45 11.65 27.45
C PHE A 105 -8.82 13.14 27.55
N ASN A 106 -7.97 13.94 28.19
CA ASN A 106 -7.98 15.40 28.20
C ASN A 106 -6.54 15.91 28.20
N SER A 107 -6.14 16.57 27.11
CA SER A 107 -4.78 17.12 26.97
C SER A 107 -4.43 18.21 27.99
N ASN A 108 -5.42 18.79 28.65
CA ASN A 108 -5.25 19.90 29.59
C ASN A 108 -5.24 19.46 31.07
N ASP A 109 -5.43 18.17 31.34
CA ASP A 109 -5.44 17.60 32.69
C ASP A 109 -4.52 16.36 32.71
N PRO A 110 -3.31 16.47 33.29
CA PRO A 110 -2.35 15.36 33.37
C PRO A 110 -2.93 14.09 34.02
N GLY A 111 -3.92 14.23 34.92
CA GLY A 111 -4.61 13.10 35.54
C GLY A 111 -5.60 12.38 34.60
N LEU A 112 -5.96 13.02 33.49
CA LEU A 112 -6.92 12.56 32.48
C LEU A 112 -6.28 12.37 31.11
N ILE A 113 -4.96 12.34 30.96
CA ILE A 113 -4.30 11.89 29.70
C ILE A 113 -4.35 10.34 29.55
N SER A 114 -5.00 9.67 30.51
CA SER A 114 -4.98 8.23 30.63
C SER A 114 -5.89 7.55 29.59
N GLY A 115 -5.28 6.85 28.63
CA GLY A 115 -5.98 5.91 27.76
C GLY A 115 -5.64 6.06 26.28
N ILE A 116 -5.22 7.25 25.86
CA ILE A 116 -4.67 7.48 24.52
C ILE A 116 -3.38 6.68 24.33
N ARG A 117 -3.15 6.14 23.13
CA ARG A 117 -1.89 5.44 22.79
C ARG A 117 -1.39 5.81 21.42
N TYR A 118 -0.08 6.01 21.33
CA TYR A 118 0.60 6.01 20.05
C TYR A 118 0.80 4.57 19.64
N VAL A 119 0.42 4.22 18.42
CA VAL A 119 0.43 2.84 17.94
C VAL A 119 1.36 2.74 16.75
N THR A 120 2.21 1.73 16.79
CA THR A 120 3.01 1.31 15.64
C THR A 120 2.79 -0.17 15.37
N VAL A 121 2.93 -0.57 14.12
CA VAL A 121 2.79 -1.96 13.70
C VAL A 121 4.08 -2.45 13.07
N LYS A 122 4.36 -3.72 13.27
CA LYS A 122 5.44 -4.44 12.63
C LYS A 122 4.83 -5.56 11.80
N LEU A 123 5.20 -5.63 10.53
CA LEU A 123 4.68 -6.61 9.59
C LEU A 123 5.67 -7.77 9.48
N ASP A 124 5.17 -8.98 9.26
CA ASP A 124 6.02 -10.11 8.89
C ASP A 124 6.38 -10.00 7.41
N SER A 125 7.62 -9.58 7.13
CA SER A 125 8.15 -9.36 5.79
C SER A 125 8.09 -10.60 4.89
N ASN A 126 8.05 -11.79 5.48
CA ASN A 126 8.05 -13.07 4.76
C ASN A 126 6.64 -13.67 4.64
N HIS A 127 5.62 -13.01 5.17
CA HIS A 127 4.25 -13.48 5.06
C HIS A 127 3.83 -13.54 3.59
N SER A 128 3.15 -14.61 3.19
CA SER A 128 2.78 -14.86 1.79
C SER A 128 1.91 -13.74 1.19
N ASP A 129 1.18 -13.02 2.04
CA ASP A 129 0.36 -11.86 1.67
C ASP A 129 1.15 -10.72 1.02
N PHE A 130 2.47 -10.64 1.25
CA PHE A 130 3.34 -9.66 0.64
C PHE A 130 4.17 -10.20 -0.53
N SER A 131 3.82 -11.39 -1.04
CA SER A 131 4.51 -12.01 -2.17
C SER A 131 4.37 -11.16 -3.44
N GLY A 132 5.45 -11.07 -4.20
CA GLY A 132 5.45 -10.42 -5.51
C GLY A 132 5.44 -8.89 -5.51
N PHE A 133 5.68 -8.23 -4.38
CA PHE A 133 5.90 -6.78 -4.30
C PHE A 133 6.82 -6.40 -3.13
N ASN A 134 7.70 -5.41 -3.28
CA ASN A 134 8.56 -4.92 -2.20
C ASN A 134 8.04 -3.64 -1.55
N ASN A 135 7.55 -2.68 -2.33
CA ASN A 135 7.07 -1.39 -1.83
C ASN A 135 5.57 -1.42 -1.58
N TRP A 136 5.16 -1.04 -0.37
CA TRP A 136 3.77 -1.03 0.07
C TRP A 136 3.35 0.31 0.64
N SER A 137 2.09 0.66 0.43
CA SER A 137 1.44 1.87 0.94
C SER A 137 0.37 1.49 1.96
N LEU A 138 0.36 2.20 3.08
CA LEU A 138 -0.67 2.13 4.12
C LEU A 138 -1.60 3.33 4.00
N TYR A 139 -2.90 3.10 3.89
CA TYR A 139 -3.93 4.13 3.82
C TYR A 139 -4.86 4.05 5.04
N ASP A 140 -5.22 5.20 5.59
CA ASP A 140 -6.34 5.34 6.55
C ASP A 140 -7.63 5.58 5.75
N LEU A 141 -8.58 4.66 5.87
CA LEU A 141 -9.82 4.66 5.10
C LEU A 141 -10.88 5.62 5.64
N GLU A 142 -10.67 6.30 6.78
CA GLU A 142 -11.58 7.37 7.22
C GLU A 142 -11.56 8.58 6.26
N ASN A 143 -10.41 8.88 5.68
CA ASN A 143 -10.24 10.00 4.75
C ASN A 143 -9.55 9.61 3.43
N ASP A 144 -9.35 8.30 3.20
CA ASP A 144 -8.62 7.75 2.06
C ASP A 144 -7.22 8.36 1.91
N SER A 145 -6.53 8.53 3.06
CA SER A 145 -5.25 9.25 3.14
C SER A 145 -4.09 8.29 3.29
N LEU A 146 -3.04 8.48 2.48
CA LEU A 146 -1.77 7.79 2.63
C LEU A 146 -1.15 8.13 3.99
N THR A 147 -0.93 7.11 4.81
CA THR A 147 -0.31 7.19 6.14
C THR A 147 1.20 6.98 6.04
N ALA A 148 1.64 5.99 5.26
CA ALA A 148 3.05 5.65 5.09
C ALA A 148 3.28 4.88 3.79
N THR A 149 4.49 4.97 3.26
CA THR A 149 5.04 4.06 2.26
C THR A 149 6.27 3.39 2.87
N PHE A 150 6.41 2.09 2.69
CA PHE A 150 7.47 1.29 3.31
C PHE A 150 7.93 0.15 2.38
N ASP A 151 9.17 -0.30 2.55
CA ASP A 151 9.69 -1.54 1.96
C ASP A 151 9.37 -2.68 2.93
N LYS A 152 8.72 -3.74 2.44
CA LYS A 152 8.39 -4.91 3.28
C LYS A 152 9.63 -5.54 3.94
N ARG A 153 10.80 -5.38 3.31
CA ARG A 153 12.08 -5.97 3.79
C ARG A 153 12.69 -5.16 4.93
N ASP A 154 12.23 -3.93 5.14
CA ASP A 154 12.64 -3.15 6.30
C ASP A 154 12.00 -3.73 7.57
N ASN A 155 12.82 -3.86 8.61
CA ASN A 155 12.41 -4.38 9.91
C ASN A 155 11.86 -3.27 10.84
N SER A 156 11.66 -2.07 10.30
CA SER A 156 11.13 -0.92 11.02
C SER A 156 9.63 -1.05 11.30
N THR A 157 9.14 -0.26 12.25
CA THR A 157 7.71 -0.20 12.57
C THR A 157 7.03 0.92 11.81
N ILE A 158 5.82 0.66 11.33
CA ILE A 158 4.98 1.64 10.64
C ILE A 158 4.11 2.36 11.67
N ASN A 159 4.11 3.69 11.60
CA ASN A 159 3.37 4.54 12.53
C ASN A 159 1.89 4.64 12.14
N LEU A 160 0.99 4.23 13.03
CA LEU A 160 -0.46 4.45 12.89
C LEU A 160 -0.92 5.75 13.58
N GLY A 161 -0.03 6.37 14.36
CA GLY A 161 -0.31 7.59 15.10
C GLY A 161 -1.04 7.36 16.41
N TRP A 162 -1.65 8.44 16.91
CA TRP A 162 -2.37 8.45 18.19
C TRP A 162 -3.80 7.95 18.03
N LEU A 163 -4.19 6.94 18.82
CA LEU A 163 -5.56 6.44 18.94
C LEU A 163 -6.15 6.86 20.29
N LEU A 164 -7.29 7.55 20.24
CA LEU A 164 -8.09 7.93 21.41
C LEU A 164 -8.69 6.69 22.11
N PRO A 165 -9.03 6.80 23.40
CA PRO A 165 -9.76 5.74 24.11
C PRO A 165 -11.05 5.35 23.37
N GLY A 166 -11.21 4.06 23.06
CA GLY A 166 -12.35 3.53 22.32
C GLY A 166 -12.33 3.81 20.81
N GLU A 167 -11.33 4.52 20.29
CA GLU A 167 -11.22 4.79 18.86
C GLU A 167 -10.77 3.54 18.10
N GLY A 168 -11.47 3.28 16.99
CA GLY A 168 -11.05 2.35 15.97
C GLY A 168 -10.65 3.09 14.70
N ARG A 169 -9.65 2.56 13.99
CA ARG A 169 -9.28 3.02 12.64
C ARG A 169 -9.15 1.83 11.70
N LEU A 170 -9.67 1.99 10.49
CA LEU A 170 -9.65 1.00 9.42
C LEU A 170 -8.60 1.39 8.39
N TYR A 171 -7.74 0.45 8.05
CA TYR A 171 -6.61 0.66 7.16
C TYR A 171 -6.64 -0.28 5.95
N LYS A 172 -6.01 0.17 4.87
CA LYS A 172 -5.68 -0.63 3.67
C LYS A 172 -4.16 -0.65 3.49
N LEU A 173 -3.60 -1.84 3.27
CA LEU A 173 -2.26 -2.04 2.72
C LEU A 173 -2.41 -2.43 1.25
N ALA A 174 -1.64 -1.78 0.38
CA ALA A 174 -1.63 -2.07 -1.05
C ALA A 174 -0.23 -1.81 -1.64
N PRO A 175 0.23 -2.57 -2.64
CA PRO A 175 1.51 -2.31 -3.31
C PRO A 175 1.54 -0.95 -3.98
N VAL A 176 2.68 -0.25 -3.92
CA VAL A 176 2.86 1.05 -4.59
C VAL A 176 2.69 0.91 -6.10
N ILE A 177 3.18 -0.18 -6.70
CA ILE A 177 3.03 -0.42 -8.14
C ILE A 177 1.56 -0.56 -8.58
N GLN A 178 0.66 -0.97 -7.67
CA GLN A 178 -0.77 -1.10 -7.96
C GLN A 178 -1.51 0.22 -7.81
N GLU A 179 -1.26 0.96 -6.73
CA GLU A 179 -2.01 2.21 -6.46
C GLU A 179 -1.41 3.43 -7.17
N GLY A 180 -0.14 3.36 -7.56
CA GLY A 180 0.68 4.51 -7.90
C GLY A 180 1.34 5.12 -6.66
N GLY A 181 2.24 6.07 -6.89
CA GLY A 181 3.00 6.73 -5.83
C GLY A 181 4.49 6.80 -6.16
N THR A 182 5.31 6.81 -5.11
CA THR A 182 6.76 6.91 -5.20
C THR A 182 7.38 5.73 -4.46
N LEU A 183 8.26 4.98 -5.13
CA LEU A 183 9.00 3.89 -4.50
C LEU A 183 10.00 4.43 -3.49
N ILE A 184 10.28 3.63 -2.46
CA ILE A 184 11.27 3.96 -1.43
C ILE A 184 12.42 2.94 -1.35
N ALA A 185 12.38 1.89 -2.17
CA ALA A 185 13.40 0.87 -2.34
C ALA A 185 13.21 0.16 -3.69
N ASP A 186 14.16 -0.70 -4.07
CA ASP A 186 14.08 -1.49 -5.30
C ASP A 186 12.82 -2.38 -5.32
N GLU A 187 12.12 -2.36 -6.45
CA GLU A 187 10.90 -3.11 -6.66
C GLU A 187 11.17 -4.36 -7.50
N ASP A 188 10.83 -5.52 -6.94
CA ASP A 188 10.70 -6.77 -7.67
C ASP A 188 9.22 -7.16 -7.63
N CYS A 189 8.57 -7.13 -8.79
CA CYS A 189 7.16 -7.40 -8.87
C CYS A 189 6.74 -8.35 -10.00
N GLY A 190 5.68 -9.12 -9.71
CA GLY A 190 4.97 -9.91 -10.72
C GLY A 190 4.99 -11.43 -10.48
N GLY A 191 4.86 -12.17 -11.58
CA GLY A 191 4.60 -13.61 -11.63
C GLY A 191 3.11 -13.95 -11.80
N PHE A 192 2.26 -12.93 -11.88
CA PHE A 192 0.80 -13.02 -11.97
C PHE A 192 0.20 -11.76 -12.63
N GLU A 193 -1.13 -11.71 -12.75
CA GLU A 193 -1.86 -10.55 -13.27
C GLU A 193 -2.23 -9.58 -12.14
N PHE A 194 -1.99 -8.27 -12.34
CA PHE A 194 -2.45 -7.23 -11.43
C PHE A 194 -2.77 -5.90 -12.13
N GLU A 195 -3.46 -5.00 -11.42
CA GLU A 195 -3.82 -3.68 -11.94
C GLU A 195 -2.86 -2.58 -11.45
N CYS A 196 -2.47 -1.68 -12.36
CA CYS A 196 -1.81 -0.41 -12.03
C CYS A 196 -2.82 0.74 -12.23
N ARG A 197 -3.17 1.43 -11.14
CA ARG A 197 -4.26 2.42 -11.06
C ARG A 197 -3.77 3.86 -11.08
N GLY A 198 -2.46 4.07 -11.04
CA GLY A 198 -1.84 5.38 -10.90
C GLY A 198 -0.48 5.48 -11.60
N GLU A 199 0.15 6.64 -11.48
CA GLU A 199 1.53 6.84 -11.90
C GLU A 199 2.48 6.32 -10.83
N VAL A 200 3.48 5.54 -11.22
CA VAL A 200 4.52 5.01 -10.34
C VAL A 200 5.83 5.73 -10.63
N ASN A 201 6.42 6.37 -9.62
CA ASN A 201 7.72 7.04 -9.71
C ASN A 201 8.77 6.20 -9.00
N ASN A 202 9.87 5.84 -9.67
CA ASN A 202 10.88 4.97 -9.09
C ASN A 202 11.77 5.63 -8.03
N ASN A 203 11.85 6.97 -8.02
CA ASN A 203 12.71 7.72 -7.11
C ASN A 203 14.20 7.30 -7.16
N GLY A 204 14.68 6.88 -8.33
CA GLY A 204 16.05 6.40 -8.53
C GLY A 204 16.30 4.94 -8.15
N TYR A 205 15.29 4.21 -7.65
CA TYR A 205 15.39 2.77 -7.36
C TYR A 205 15.15 1.89 -8.58
N ASP A 206 15.63 0.66 -8.51
CA ASP A 206 15.47 -0.31 -9.59
C ASP A 206 14.02 -0.84 -9.63
N ILE A 207 13.56 -1.18 -10.84
CA ILE A 207 12.29 -1.88 -11.05
C ILE A 207 12.54 -3.10 -11.92
N THR A 208 12.28 -4.27 -11.35
CA THR A 208 12.25 -5.55 -12.05
C THR A 208 10.81 -6.06 -12.14
N ILE A 209 10.35 -6.30 -13.36
CA ILE A 209 9.09 -7.00 -13.64
C ILE A 209 9.46 -8.43 -14.05
N VAL A 210 9.11 -9.40 -13.22
CA VAL A 210 9.48 -10.80 -13.46
C VAL A 210 8.67 -11.40 -14.62
N PRO A 211 9.17 -12.47 -15.27
CA PRO A 211 8.42 -13.19 -16.31
C PRO A 211 7.05 -13.69 -15.83
N ASN A 212 6.16 -14.00 -16.79
CA ASN A 212 4.76 -14.41 -16.54
C ASN A 212 3.90 -13.33 -15.84
N THR A 213 4.23 -12.06 -16.03
CA THR A 213 3.49 -10.93 -15.43
C THR A 213 2.56 -10.27 -16.43
N THR A 214 1.35 -9.95 -15.98
CA THR A 214 0.44 -9.05 -16.72
C THR A 214 0.09 -7.84 -15.87
N ILE A 215 0.47 -6.65 -16.32
CA ILE A 215 0.07 -5.38 -15.69
C ILE A 215 -1.05 -4.75 -16.52
N LEU A 216 -2.21 -4.61 -15.87
CA LEU A 216 -3.40 -3.94 -16.41
C LEU A 216 -3.44 -2.48 -15.96
N PHE A 217 -3.10 -1.56 -16.85
CA PHE A 217 -3.17 -0.13 -16.54
C PHE A 217 -4.62 0.36 -16.60
N ALA A 218 -5.17 0.70 -15.43
CA ALA A 218 -6.61 0.94 -15.26
C ALA A 218 -7.08 2.33 -15.73
N LYS A 219 -6.17 3.30 -15.87
CA LYS A 219 -6.50 4.69 -16.22
C LYS A 219 -5.49 5.25 -17.22
N THR A 220 -5.92 6.20 -18.04
CA THR A 220 -5.05 6.93 -18.99
C THR A 220 -3.86 7.60 -18.32
N SER A 221 -3.99 8.04 -17.07
CA SER A 221 -2.89 8.64 -16.31
C SER A 221 -1.87 7.62 -15.78
N ALA A 222 -2.19 6.33 -15.78
CA ALA A 222 -1.30 5.31 -15.23
C ALA A 222 -0.10 5.08 -16.16
N ARG A 223 1.08 5.04 -15.56
CA ARG A 223 2.39 4.82 -16.21
C ARG A 223 3.47 4.53 -15.17
N ILE A 224 4.60 4.03 -15.63
CA ILE A 224 5.83 3.96 -14.83
C ILE A 224 6.77 5.06 -15.31
N VAL A 225 7.29 5.82 -14.36
CA VAL A 225 8.21 6.95 -14.57
C VAL A 225 9.48 6.66 -13.81
N MET A 226 10.59 6.66 -14.53
CA MET A 226 11.90 6.44 -13.95
C MET A 226 12.81 7.63 -14.19
N ASN A 227 13.57 7.97 -13.16
CA ASN A 227 14.65 8.95 -13.21
C ASN A 227 15.85 8.42 -12.42
N GLY A 228 16.78 7.73 -13.08
CA GLY A 228 17.83 6.94 -12.43
C GLY A 228 17.44 5.48 -12.21
N GLY A 229 18.37 4.67 -11.69
CA GLY A 229 18.20 3.23 -11.46
C GLY A 229 18.20 2.41 -12.75
N SER A 230 17.76 1.15 -12.65
CA SER A 230 17.66 0.18 -13.75
C SER A 230 16.25 -0.35 -13.92
N PHE A 231 15.81 -0.51 -15.18
CA PHE A 231 14.52 -1.12 -15.52
C PHE A 231 14.72 -2.45 -16.22
N HIS A 232 14.24 -3.53 -15.61
CA HIS A 232 14.28 -4.86 -16.20
C HIS A 232 12.84 -5.38 -16.36
N SER A 233 12.47 -5.72 -17.58
CA SER A 233 11.19 -6.36 -17.89
C SER A 233 11.45 -7.65 -18.63
N GLY A 234 11.19 -8.76 -17.95
CA GLY A 234 11.29 -10.10 -18.52
C GLY A 234 12.67 -10.70 -18.35
N SER A 235 12.96 -11.74 -19.12
CA SER A 235 14.25 -12.41 -19.09
C SER A 235 14.60 -12.93 -20.48
N SER A 236 15.90 -12.91 -20.80
CA SER A 236 16.42 -13.54 -22.01
C SER A 236 16.54 -15.06 -21.90
N SER A 237 16.52 -15.61 -20.69
CA SER A 237 16.62 -17.05 -20.40
C SER A 237 15.28 -17.75 -20.23
N GLU A 238 14.21 -16.99 -19.99
CA GLU A 238 12.86 -17.52 -19.81
C GLU A 238 12.01 -17.27 -21.06
N SER A 239 10.96 -18.08 -21.24
CA SER A 239 10.04 -17.99 -22.39
C SER A 239 8.67 -17.44 -22.04
N TYR A 240 8.48 -16.97 -20.81
CA TYR A 240 7.19 -16.47 -20.34
C TYR A 240 7.07 -14.96 -20.60
N PRO A 241 6.18 -14.54 -21.50
CA PRO A 241 6.06 -13.13 -21.87
C PRO A 241 5.53 -12.28 -20.72
N ILE A 242 5.82 -10.98 -20.81
CA ILE A 242 5.21 -9.95 -19.98
C ILE A 242 4.21 -9.15 -20.81
N TYR A 243 3.07 -8.82 -20.23
CA TYR A 243 2.06 -7.98 -20.85
C TYR A 243 1.86 -6.68 -20.08
N LEU A 244 2.25 -5.57 -20.69
CA LEU A 244 1.96 -4.21 -20.22
C LEU A 244 0.82 -3.66 -21.08
N LYS A 245 -0.41 -3.75 -20.57
CA LYS A 245 -1.60 -3.45 -21.38
C LYS A 245 -2.63 -2.60 -20.66
N ALA A 246 -3.38 -1.81 -21.41
CA ALA A 246 -4.55 -1.13 -20.87
C ALA A 246 -5.57 -2.15 -20.34
N LYS A 247 -6.22 -1.81 -19.22
CA LYS A 247 -7.45 -2.49 -18.79
C LYS A 247 -8.54 -2.25 -19.85
N SER A 248 -9.42 -3.24 -20.04
CA SER A 248 -10.52 -3.15 -21.01
C SER A 248 -11.30 -1.83 -20.87
N GLY A 249 -11.50 -1.13 -21.99
CA GLY A 249 -12.18 0.18 -22.03
C GLY A 249 -11.32 1.38 -21.61
N SER A 250 -10.01 1.20 -21.41
CA SER A 250 -9.07 2.26 -21.01
C SER A 250 -7.90 2.41 -21.98
N THR A 251 -7.03 3.37 -21.71
CA THR A 251 -5.69 3.51 -22.32
C THR A 251 -4.68 3.80 -21.21
N TRP A 252 -3.37 3.86 -21.51
CA TRP A 252 -2.32 4.20 -20.53
C TRP A 252 -1.14 4.91 -21.17
N ARG A 253 -0.26 5.54 -20.40
CA ARG A 253 0.76 6.47 -20.94
C ARG A 253 2.12 5.84 -21.28
N GLY A 254 2.19 4.52 -21.39
CA GLY A 254 3.45 3.83 -21.68
C GLY A 254 4.44 3.93 -20.52
N LEU A 255 5.72 3.69 -20.81
CA LEU A 255 6.83 3.86 -19.89
C LEU A 255 7.59 5.15 -20.23
N ASN A 256 8.00 5.90 -19.21
CA ASN A 256 8.90 7.04 -19.34
C ASN A 256 10.16 6.77 -18.53
N LEU A 257 11.27 6.50 -19.21
CA LEU A 257 12.52 6.04 -18.62
C LEU A 257 13.60 7.08 -18.89
N GLY A 258 13.89 7.90 -17.88
CA GLY A 258 14.90 8.96 -17.91
C GLY A 258 16.12 8.61 -17.07
N ASN A 259 17.32 8.98 -17.53
CA ASN A 259 18.58 8.86 -16.78
C ASN A 259 18.86 7.47 -16.21
N CYS A 260 18.29 6.39 -16.77
CA CYS A 260 18.50 5.04 -16.29
C CYS A 260 19.91 4.55 -16.63
N GLU A 261 20.53 3.82 -15.71
CA GLU A 261 21.83 3.19 -15.94
C GLU A 261 21.68 2.06 -16.96
N GLU A 262 20.66 1.23 -16.77
CA GLU A 262 20.35 0.11 -17.63
C GLU A 262 18.85 -0.02 -17.87
N VAL A 263 18.48 -0.32 -19.11
CA VAL A 263 17.12 -0.69 -19.48
C VAL A 263 17.13 -1.95 -20.31
N GLU A 264 16.52 -3.02 -19.78
CA GLU A 264 16.34 -4.28 -20.48
C GLU A 264 14.85 -4.59 -20.67
N LEU A 265 14.43 -4.73 -21.93
CA LEU A 265 13.10 -5.16 -22.32
C LEU A 265 13.21 -6.47 -23.10
N HIS A 266 12.78 -7.56 -22.48
CA HIS A 266 12.79 -8.90 -23.05
C HIS A 266 11.38 -9.47 -23.09
N GLN A 267 10.94 -9.98 -24.25
CA GLN A 267 9.64 -10.66 -24.40
C GLN A 267 8.44 -9.88 -23.83
N THR A 268 8.52 -8.55 -23.90
CA THR A 268 7.52 -7.66 -23.32
C THR A 268 6.59 -7.14 -24.41
N HIS A 269 5.28 -7.29 -24.15
CA HIS A 269 4.20 -6.91 -25.05
C HIS A 269 3.50 -5.65 -24.52
N PHE A 270 3.51 -4.59 -25.34
CA PHE A 270 2.85 -3.33 -25.06
C PHE A 270 1.54 -3.23 -25.83
N ASN A 271 0.43 -2.91 -25.15
CA ASN A 271 -0.88 -2.80 -25.79
C ASN A 271 -1.73 -1.66 -25.18
N GLY A 272 -2.47 -0.94 -26.03
CA GLY A 272 -3.48 0.02 -25.57
C GLY A 272 -2.88 1.32 -25.01
N VAL A 273 -1.68 1.68 -25.46
CA VAL A 273 -1.04 2.94 -25.11
C VAL A 273 -1.85 4.11 -25.70
N SER A 274 -2.01 5.15 -24.89
CA SER A 274 -2.84 6.31 -25.21
C SER A 274 -2.20 7.15 -26.32
N PRO A 275 -2.97 7.54 -27.36
CA PRO A 275 -2.49 8.45 -28.39
C PRO A 275 -2.64 9.94 -27.98
N TYR A 276 -2.95 10.27 -26.72
CA TYR A 276 -3.26 11.65 -26.31
C TYR A 276 -2.79 12.01 -24.88
N PRO A 277 -2.29 13.23 -24.61
CA PRO A 277 -2.06 14.33 -25.55
C PRO A 277 -0.73 14.21 -26.31
N VAL A 278 -0.67 14.91 -27.44
CA VAL A 278 0.25 14.81 -28.59
C VAL A 278 1.77 14.95 -28.31
N ASP A 279 2.17 15.24 -27.07
CA ASP A 279 3.53 15.69 -26.76
C ASP A 279 4.44 14.60 -26.13
N SER A 280 3.94 13.37 -25.90
CA SER A 280 4.76 12.20 -25.48
C SER A 280 3.96 10.89 -25.55
N THR A 281 3.53 10.47 -26.76
CA THR A 281 2.74 9.24 -26.95
C THR A 281 3.64 8.09 -27.41
N TYR A 282 4.56 7.67 -26.56
CA TYR A 282 5.41 6.51 -26.82
C TYR A 282 5.00 5.35 -25.91
N ALA A 283 4.99 4.13 -26.45
CA ALA A 283 4.83 2.94 -25.61
C ALA A 283 5.97 2.85 -24.58
N VAL A 284 7.17 3.27 -25.01
CA VAL A 284 8.35 3.46 -24.17
C VAL A 284 9.11 4.69 -24.68
N GLU A 285 9.40 5.62 -23.78
CA GLU A 285 10.24 6.79 -23.99
C GLU A 285 11.55 6.61 -23.22
N PHE A 286 12.68 6.78 -23.91
CA PHE A 286 14.01 6.77 -23.29
C PHE A 286 14.65 8.16 -23.39
N THR A 287 15.13 8.70 -22.28
CA THR A 287 15.87 9.95 -22.24
C THR A 287 17.17 9.74 -21.46
N ASP A 288 18.32 10.06 -22.05
CA ASP A 288 19.63 10.04 -21.38
C ASP A 288 19.97 8.73 -20.63
N CYS A 289 19.55 7.57 -21.18
CA CYS A 289 19.86 6.26 -20.61
C CYS A 289 21.22 5.73 -21.13
N SER A 290 21.99 5.05 -20.28
CA SER A 290 23.36 4.63 -20.62
C SER A 290 23.42 3.33 -21.43
N SER A 291 22.60 2.34 -21.08
CA SER A 291 22.50 1.04 -21.76
C SER A 291 21.04 0.70 -22.03
N ILE A 292 20.69 0.37 -23.27
CA ILE A 292 19.34 -0.02 -23.66
C ILE A 292 19.42 -1.32 -24.48
N ASN A 293 18.77 -2.37 -23.99
CA ASN A 293 18.62 -3.65 -24.67
C ASN A 293 17.13 -3.96 -24.85
N ILE A 294 16.68 -4.13 -26.09
CA ILE A 294 15.31 -4.47 -26.43
C ILE A 294 15.35 -5.69 -27.34
N SER A 295 14.68 -6.77 -26.95
CA SER A 295 14.60 -7.96 -27.79
C SER A 295 13.34 -8.78 -27.56
N ASN A 296 12.82 -9.30 -28.67
CA ASN A 296 11.58 -10.08 -28.72
C ASN A 296 10.38 -9.30 -28.14
N CYS A 297 10.38 -7.98 -28.25
CA CYS A 297 9.30 -7.13 -27.76
C CYS A 297 8.26 -6.90 -28.85
N ASN A 298 6.99 -6.79 -28.46
CA ASN A 298 5.90 -6.46 -29.37
C ASN A 298 5.19 -5.19 -28.93
N PHE A 299 4.91 -4.33 -29.88
CA PHE A 299 4.22 -3.06 -29.68
C PHE A 299 2.97 -3.07 -30.53
N SER A 300 1.80 -3.01 -29.90
CA SER A 300 0.52 -3.07 -30.58
C SER A 300 -0.34 -1.85 -30.25
N ASP A 301 -0.81 -1.16 -31.30
CA ASP A 301 -1.78 -0.09 -31.18
C ASP A 301 -3.19 -0.67 -31.35
N SER A 302 -3.98 -0.62 -30.27
CA SER A 302 -5.34 -1.14 -30.23
C SER A 302 -6.30 -0.37 -31.15
N SER A 303 -5.95 0.85 -31.57
CA SER A 303 -6.80 1.70 -32.41
C SER A 303 -6.58 1.50 -33.91
N THR A 304 -5.37 1.10 -34.33
CA THR A 304 -5.01 0.95 -35.75
C THR A 304 -4.67 -0.48 -36.17
N GLY A 305 -4.54 -1.40 -35.23
CA GLY A 305 -4.12 -2.78 -35.50
C GLY A 305 -2.67 -2.90 -35.99
N LYS A 306 -1.90 -1.80 -35.94
CA LYS A 306 -0.48 -1.80 -36.30
C LYS A 306 0.33 -2.49 -35.22
N THR A 307 1.26 -3.34 -35.65
CA THR A 307 2.20 -4.04 -34.79
C THR A 307 3.62 -3.71 -35.20
N GLY A 308 4.49 -3.48 -34.21
CA GLY A 308 5.93 -3.38 -34.36
C GLY A 308 6.60 -4.43 -33.49
N SER A 309 7.72 -4.98 -33.93
CA SER A 309 8.51 -5.95 -33.17
C SER A 309 9.98 -5.60 -33.26
N PHE A 310 10.68 -5.72 -32.14
CA PHE A 310 12.12 -5.54 -32.01
C PHE A 310 12.75 -6.80 -31.44
#